data_AF-A0A5C7SU98-F1
#
_entry.id   AF-A0A5C7SU98-F1
#
_cell.length_a   1.000
_cell.length_b   1.000
_cell.length_c   1.000
_cell.angle_alpha   90.00
_cell.angle_beta   90.00
_cell.angle_gamma   90.00
#
_symmetry.space_group_name_H-M   'P 1'
#
loop_
_entity.id
_entity.type
_entity.pdbx_description
1 polymer ?
#
loop_
_entity_poly.entity_id
_entity_poly.type
_entity_poly.pdbx_seq_one_letter_code
_entity_poly.pdbx_strand_id
1 'polypeptide(L)'
;MKRAQQGFTLIELVMVIVILGVLAAVALPKFVDLKGDAVQAATDGTAGALSSATAINYARRSINSANGVAITTAAGCTSAVVGPLLEGGLSSQYSTSGTAPNCTLSNSDSSPAKTASFSAPVIN
;
A
#
# COMPACT_ATOMS: atom_id res chain seq x y z
N MET A 1 -32.32 -15.34 52.07
CA MET A 1 -32.51 -16.30 50.96
C MET A 1 -31.18 -16.45 50.23
N LYS A 2 -30.54 -17.62 50.28
CA LYS A 2 -29.27 -17.87 49.57
C LYS A 2 -29.58 -18.04 48.07
N ARG A 3 -29.08 -17.14 47.22
CA ARG A 3 -29.14 -17.32 45.77
C ARG A 3 -28.26 -18.51 45.40
N ALA A 4 -28.81 -19.50 44.72
CA ALA A 4 -28.03 -20.60 44.16
C ALA A 4 -27.15 -20.03 43.04
N GLN A 5 -25.83 -20.09 43.23
CA GLN A 5 -24.87 -19.76 42.17
C GLN A 5 -24.99 -20.86 41.10
N GLN A 6 -25.65 -20.55 39.98
CA GLN A 6 -25.66 -21.44 38.82
C GLN A 6 -24.28 -21.36 38.17
N GLY A 7 -23.48 -22.44 38.30
CA GLY A 7 -22.21 -22.57 37.59
C GLY A 7 -22.42 -22.77 36.10
N PHE A 8 -21.45 -22.34 35.29
CA PHE A 8 -21.44 -22.57 33.85
C PHE A 8 -21.36 -24.07 33.56
N THR A 9 -22.16 -24.57 32.61
CA THR A 9 -22.10 -25.99 32.25
C THR A 9 -20.90 -26.26 31.33
N LEU A 10 -20.28 -27.44 31.45
CA LEU A 10 -19.20 -27.82 30.53
C LEU A 10 -19.66 -27.83 29.07
N ILE A 11 -20.93 -28.17 28.84
CA ILE A 11 -21.49 -28.20 27.48
C ILE A 11 -21.67 -26.79 26.89
N GLU A 12 -22.01 -25.78 27.69
CA GLU A 12 -22.04 -24.39 27.23
C GLU A 12 -20.65 -23.91 26.82
N LEU A 13 -19.61 -24.27 27.56
CA LEU A 13 -18.25 -23.89 27.19
C LEU A 13 -17.83 -24.57 25.88
N VAL A 14 -18.13 -25.87 25.75
CA VAL A 14 -17.79 -26.66 24.55
C VAL A 14 -18.56 -26.17 23.32
N MET A 15 -19.86 -25.88 23.42
CA MET A 15 -20.61 -25.40 22.26
C MET A 15 -20.09 -24.04 21.76
N VAL A 16 -19.65 -23.15 22.66
CA VAL A 16 -19.12 -21.83 22.29
C VAL A 16 -17.82 -21.96 21.48
N ILE A 17 -16.86 -22.78 21.94
CA ILE A 17 -15.60 -22.96 21.19
C ILE A 17 -15.83 -23.65 19.84
N VAL A 18 -16.83 -24.53 19.74
CA VAL A 18 -17.20 -25.17 18.47
C VAL A 18 -17.77 -24.13 17.51
N ILE A 19 -18.70 -23.28 17.96
CA ILE A 19 -19.27 -22.20 17.13
C ILE A 19 -18.17 -21.23 16.68
N LEU A 20 -17.30 -20.78 17.61
CA LEU A 20 -16.17 -19.91 17.27
C LEU A 20 -15.18 -20.60 16.32
N GLY A 21 -14.96 -21.90 16.45
CA GLY A 21 -14.12 -22.69 15.55
C GLY A 21 -14.65 -22.70 14.12
N VAL A 22 -15.96 -22.91 13.93
CA VAL A 22 -16.59 -22.87 12.59
C VAL A 22 -16.54 -21.47 12.00
N LEU A 23 -16.87 -20.43 12.79
CA LEU A 23 -16.82 -19.04 12.33
C LEU A 23 -15.39 -18.63 11.94
N ALA A 24 -14.38 -19.03 12.72
CA ALA A 24 -12.99 -18.75 12.40
C ALA A 24 -12.54 -19.45 11.12
N ALA A 25 -12.92 -20.71 10.92
CA ALA A 25 -12.57 -21.49 9.73
C ALA A 25 -13.07 -20.85 8.42
N VAL A 26 -14.25 -20.22 8.43
CA VAL A 26 -14.80 -19.55 7.24
C VAL A 26 -14.36 -18.09 7.10
N ALA A 27 -14.13 -17.38 8.21
CA ALA A 27 -13.80 -15.95 8.19
C ALA A 27 -12.31 -15.68 7.93
N LEU A 28 -11.41 -16.53 8.43
CA LEU A 28 -9.97 -16.32 8.31
C LEU A 28 -9.48 -16.24 6.86
N PRO A 29 -9.85 -17.16 5.94
CA PRO A 29 -9.40 -17.08 4.55
C PRO A 29 -9.83 -15.76 3.89
N LYS A 30 -11.09 -15.35 4.10
CA LYS A 30 -11.64 -14.10 3.55
C LYS A 30 -10.93 -12.87 4.10
N PHE A 31 -10.59 -12.86 5.38
CA PHE A 31 -9.89 -11.75 6.00
C PHE A 31 -8.47 -11.56 5.41
N VAL A 32 -7.76 -12.67 5.13
CA VAL A 32 -6.43 -12.63 4.51
C VAL A 32 -6.50 -12.07 3.09
N ASP A 33 -7.47 -12.50 2.29
CA ASP A 33 -7.67 -11.99 0.93
C ASP A 33 -7.97 -10.49 0.93
N LEU A 34 -8.93 -10.05 1.76
CA LEU A 34 -9.30 -8.63 1.89
C LEU A 34 -8.12 -7.75 2.31
N LYS A 35 -7.25 -8.25 3.19
CA LYS A 35 -6.03 -7.54 3.57
C LYS A 35 -5.10 -7.38 2.36
N GLY A 36 -4.92 -8.42 1.55
CA GLY A 36 -4.11 -8.37 0.34
C GLY A 36 -4.63 -7.35 -0.68
N ASP A 37 -5.95 -7.32 -0.89
CA ASP A 37 -6.61 -6.39 -1.80
C ASP A 37 -6.52 -4.94 -1.29
N ALA A 38 -6.66 -4.72 0.02
CA ALA A 38 -6.50 -3.40 0.62
C ALA A 38 -5.08 -2.82 0.42
N VAL A 39 -4.05 -3.66 0.58
CA VAL A 39 -2.66 -3.24 0.33
C VAL A 39 -2.43 -2.93 -1.15
N GLN A 40 -3.00 -3.72 -2.06
CA GLN A 40 -2.92 -3.44 -3.51
C GLN A 40 -3.59 -2.10 -3.84
N ALA A 41 -4.82 -1.88 -3.37
CA ALA A 41 -5.55 -0.63 -3.63
C ALA A 41 -4.82 0.61 -3.07
N ALA A 42 -4.20 0.49 -1.89
CA ALA A 42 -3.36 1.56 -1.33
C ALA A 42 -2.10 1.81 -2.18
N THR A 43 -1.50 0.74 -2.73
CA THR A 43 -0.33 0.83 -3.62
C THR A 43 -0.70 1.47 -4.96
N ASP A 44 -1.86 1.14 -5.53
CA ASP A 44 -2.38 1.77 -6.74
C ASP A 44 -2.68 3.26 -6.51
N GLY A 45 -3.26 3.60 -5.36
CA GLY A 45 -3.53 5.00 -4.98
C GLY A 45 -2.26 5.83 -4.85
N THR A 46 -1.22 5.29 -4.21
CA THR A 46 0.08 5.96 -4.07
C THR A 46 0.81 6.08 -5.42
N ALA A 47 0.74 5.07 -6.29
CA ALA A 47 1.24 5.15 -7.66
C ALA A 47 0.52 6.22 -8.49
N GLY A 48 -0.81 6.36 -8.35
CA GLY A 48 -1.58 7.43 -8.98
C GLY A 48 -1.16 8.84 -8.50
N ALA A 49 -0.90 8.99 -7.20
CA ALA A 49 -0.37 10.22 -6.63
C ALA A 49 1.02 10.56 -7.20
N LEU A 50 1.91 9.57 -7.30
CA LEU A 50 3.22 9.71 -7.93
C LEU A 50 3.11 10.14 -9.39
N SER A 51 2.25 9.50 -10.18
CA SER A 51 2.00 9.86 -11.58
C SER A 51 1.55 11.32 -11.74
N SER A 52 0.71 11.79 -10.83
CA SER A 52 0.23 13.18 -10.83
C SER A 52 1.35 14.15 -10.43
N ALA A 53 2.12 13.81 -9.39
CA ALA A 53 3.22 14.63 -8.89
C ALA A 53 4.35 14.76 -9.92
N THR A 54 4.71 13.69 -10.61
CA THR A 54 5.72 13.69 -11.69
C THR A 54 5.23 14.48 -12.91
N ALA A 55 3.95 14.42 -13.26
CA ALA A 55 3.38 15.23 -14.34
C ALA A 55 3.39 16.73 -14.02
N ILE A 56 3.05 17.12 -12.78
CA ILE A 56 3.15 18.50 -12.31
C ILE A 56 4.60 18.96 -12.31
N ASN A 57 5.53 18.11 -11.83
CA ASN A 57 6.96 18.40 -11.84
C ASN A 57 7.47 18.65 -13.27
N TYR A 58 7.10 17.79 -14.22
CA TYR A 58 7.41 17.95 -15.63
C TYR A 58 6.88 19.28 -16.18
N ALA A 59 5.62 19.62 -15.91
CA ALA A 59 5.02 20.88 -16.37
C ALA A 59 5.72 22.12 -15.78
N ARG A 60 6.16 22.07 -14.52
CA ARG A 60 6.91 23.18 -13.90
C ARG A 60 8.31 23.32 -14.52
N ARG A 61 8.97 22.19 -14.78
CA ARG A 61 10.34 22.15 -15.29
C ARG A 61 10.42 22.48 -16.78
N SER A 62 9.39 22.16 -17.56
CA SER A 62 9.31 22.51 -18.99
C SER A 62 9.22 24.02 -19.23
N ILE A 63 8.69 24.78 -18.27
CA ILE A 63 8.67 26.24 -18.31
C ILE A 63 10.03 26.82 -17.89
N ASN A 64 10.65 26.25 -16.85
CA ASN A 64 11.95 26.68 -16.37
C ASN A 64 12.69 25.52 -15.69
N SER A 65 13.88 25.20 -16.19
CA SER A 65 14.73 24.10 -15.70
C SER A 65 15.26 24.31 -14.26
N ALA A 66 15.10 25.48 -13.66
CA ALA A 66 15.38 25.70 -12.25
C ALA A 66 14.21 25.29 -11.34
N ASN A 67 13.02 25.08 -11.89
CA ASN A 67 11.82 24.70 -11.13
C ASN A 67 11.63 23.18 -11.16
N GLY A 68 11.53 22.55 -9.99
CA GLY A 68 11.33 21.11 -9.87
C GLY A 68 12.61 20.29 -9.99
N VAL A 69 12.47 19.02 -10.33
CA VAL A 69 13.54 18.00 -10.28
C VAL A 69 13.70 17.40 -11.66
N ALA A 70 14.93 17.17 -12.12
CA ALA A 70 15.16 16.49 -13.38
C ALA A 70 14.84 14.99 -13.25
N ILE A 71 13.85 14.52 -14.00
CA ILE A 71 13.56 13.09 -14.14
C ILE A 71 14.23 12.63 -15.44
N THR A 72 15.32 11.89 -15.31
CA THR A 72 16.05 11.31 -16.45
C THR A 72 15.64 9.86 -16.67
N THR A 73 15.84 9.35 -17.88
CA THR A 73 15.51 7.97 -18.25
C THR A 73 16.17 6.95 -17.30
N ALA A 74 17.45 7.14 -16.98
CA ALA A 74 18.24 6.16 -16.22
C ALA A 74 18.09 6.24 -14.69
N ALA A 75 17.65 7.38 -14.13
CA ALA A 75 17.60 7.58 -12.67
C ALA A 75 16.25 8.14 -12.16
N GLY A 76 15.28 8.33 -13.06
CA GLY A 76 14.03 9.01 -12.77
C GLY A 76 13.06 8.25 -11.86
N CYS A 77 13.21 6.92 -11.73
CA CYS A 77 12.31 6.08 -10.94
C CYS A 77 12.86 5.70 -9.56
N THR A 78 13.83 6.44 -9.01
CA THR A 78 14.35 6.16 -7.66
C THR A 78 13.55 6.90 -6.60
N SER A 79 13.37 6.30 -5.42
CA SER A 79 12.61 6.94 -4.33
C SER A 79 13.21 8.28 -3.89
N ALA A 80 14.50 8.49 -4.12
CA ALA A 80 15.17 9.77 -3.86
C ALA A 80 14.75 10.88 -4.84
N VAL A 81 14.38 10.52 -6.07
CA VAL A 81 13.93 11.46 -7.10
C VAL A 81 12.43 11.71 -7.00
N VAL A 82 11.62 10.64 -6.92
CA VAL A 82 10.16 10.77 -6.96
C VAL A 82 9.51 10.93 -5.60
N GLY A 83 10.13 10.42 -4.53
CA GLY A 83 9.59 10.49 -3.18
C GLY A 83 9.37 11.92 -2.68
N PRO A 84 10.33 12.85 -2.87
CA PRO A 84 10.15 14.25 -2.51
C PRO A 84 9.11 15.02 -3.34
N LEU A 85 8.59 14.43 -4.43
CA LEU A 85 7.54 15.06 -5.24
C LEU A 85 6.16 14.99 -4.55
N LEU A 86 5.98 14.07 -3.61
CA LEU A 86 4.80 14.01 -2.77
C LEU A 86 4.98 14.92 -1.56
N GLU A 87 3.92 15.64 -1.21
CA GLU A 87 3.88 16.40 0.03
C GLU A 87 3.92 15.44 1.23
N GLY A 88 4.91 15.59 2.11
CA GLY A 88 5.18 14.64 3.21
C GLY A 88 6.10 13.46 2.85
N GLY A 89 6.51 13.34 1.58
CA GLY A 89 7.43 12.32 1.11
C GLY A 89 6.80 10.93 0.91
N LEU A 90 7.59 10.02 0.34
CA LEU A 90 7.20 8.62 0.19
C LEU A 90 7.57 7.83 1.46
N SER A 91 6.61 7.07 2.01
CA SER A 91 6.87 6.30 3.23
C SER A 91 7.90 5.18 2.98
N SER A 92 8.62 4.78 4.03
CA SER A 92 9.71 3.78 3.96
C SER A 92 9.25 2.38 3.49
N GLN A 93 7.95 2.12 3.48
CA GLN A 93 7.37 0.84 3.10
C GLN A 93 7.27 0.73 1.56
N TYR A 94 7.32 1.88 0.88
CA TYR A 94 7.33 1.97 -0.57
C TYR A 94 8.75 2.19 -1.11
N SER A 95 9.05 1.48 -2.18
CA SER A 95 10.24 1.72 -3.00
C SER A 95 9.85 1.88 -4.45
N THR A 96 10.57 2.72 -5.19
CA THR A 96 10.37 2.84 -6.63
C THR A 96 11.58 2.31 -7.39
N SER A 97 11.31 1.69 -8.53
CA SER A 97 12.32 1.11 -9.42
C SER A 97 11.88 1.23 -10.88
N GLY A 98 12.76 0.84 -11.80
CA GLY A 98 12.50 0.90 -13.24
C GLY A 98 13.18 2.07 -13.92
N THR A 99 12.69 2.41 -15.12
CA THR A 99 13.30 3.37 -16.04
C THR A 99 12.22 4.33 -16.50
N ALA A 100 12.42 5.63 -16.31
CA ALA A 100 11.42 6.62 -16.71
C ALA A 100 11.23 6.56 -18.25
N PRO A 101 9.99 6.66 -18.77
CA PRO A 101 8.80 7.10 -18.06
C PRO A 101 8.00 5.99 -17.35
N ASN A 102 8.41 4.72 -17.38
CA ASN A 102 7.67 3.62 -16.78
C ASN A 102 8.31 3.21 -15.45
N CYS A 103 7.77 3.73 -14.35
CA CYS A 103 8.25 3.44 -13.02
C CYS A 103 7.34 2.42 -12.32
N THR A 104 7.93 1.59 -11.47
CA THR A 104 7.21 0.63 -10.64
C THR A 104 7.35 1.03 -9.18
N LEU A 105 6.23 1.21 -8.50
CA LEU A 105 6.13 1.32 -7.05
C LEU A 105 5.97 -0.08 -6.47
N SER A 106 6.69 -0.38 -5.39
CA SER A 106 6.61 -1.64 -4.67
C SER A 106 6.38 -1.38 -3.19
N ASN A 107 5.36 -2.04 -2.62
CA ASN A 107 5.04 -2.03 -1.20
C ASN A 107 5.59 -3.29 -0.51
N SER A 108 6.38 -3.10 0.55
CA SER A 108 7.07 -4.16 1.29
C SER A 108 6.29 -4.71 2.49
N ASP A 109 5.10 -4.19 2.80
CA ASP A 109 4.27 -4.61 3.94
C ASP A 109 3.52 -5.93 3.71
N SER A 110 3.61 -6.49 2.50
CA SER A 110 3.01 -7.76 2.13
C SER A 110 4.04 -8.70 1.53
N SER A 111 3.86 -10.01 1.74
CA SER A 111 4.61 -11.06 1.06
C SER A 111 3.65 -11.93 0.23
N PRO A 112 3.78 -11.97 -1.12
CA PRO A 112 4.71 -11.19 -1.94
C PRO A 112 4.41 -9.68 -1.91
N ALA A 113 5.43 -8.87 -2.23
CA ALA A 113 5.30 -7.43 -2.34
C ALA A 113 4.23 -7.07 -3.39
N LYS A 114 3.33 -6.13 -3.05
CA LYS A 114 2.36 -5.59 -4.02
C LYS A 114 3.01 -4.47 -4.81
N THR A 115 2.76 -4.44 -6.12
CA THR A 115 3.38 -3.46 -7.02
C THR A 115 2.31 -2.74 -7.84
N ALA A 116 2.64 -1.51 -8.24
CA ALA A 116 1.81 -0.70 -9.13
C ALA A 116 2.72 0.11 -10.06
N SER A 117 2.31 0.27 -11.31
CA SER A 117 3.06 1.05 -12.30
C SER A 117 2.54 2.48 -12.34
N PHE A 118 3.45 3.45 -12.46
CA PHE A 118 3.12 4.85 -12.67
C PHE A 118 4.02 5.48 -13.73
N SER A 119 3.56 6.58 -14.31
CA SER A 119 4.34 7.29 -15.32
C SER A 119 5.12 8.45 -14.72
N ALA A 120 6.39 8.60 -15.11
CA ALA A 120 7.23 9.73 -14.72
C ALA A 120 7.84 10.37 -15.98
N PRO A 121 7.20 11.40 -16.56
CA PRO A 121 7.66 12.01 -17.80
C PRO A 121 9.12 12.49 -17.70
N VAL A 122 9.91 12.12 -18.71
CA VAL A 122 11.35 12.44 -18.76
C VAL A 122 11.53 13.87 -19.24
N ILE A 123 12.40 14.62 -18.56
CA ILE A 123 12.85 15.94 -19.01
C ILE A 123 14.35 16.09 -18.71
N ASN A 124 15.12 16.39 -19.76
CA ASN A 124 16.55 16.62 -19.69
C ASN A 124 16.84 18.08 -19.31
#